data_AF-A0A4Y2FWC0-F1
#
_entry.id   AF-A0A4Y2FWC0-F1
#
_cell.length_a   1.000
_cell.length_b   1.000
_cell.length_c   1.000
_cell.angle_alpha   90.00
_cell.angle_beta   90.00
_cell.angle_gamma   90.00
#
_symmetry.space_group_name_H-M   'P 1'
#
loop_
_entity.id
_entity.type
_entity.pdbx_description
1 polymer ?
#
loop_
_entity_poly.entity_id
_entity_poly.type
_entity_poly.pdbx_seq_one_letter_code
_entity_poly.pdbx_strand_id
1 'polypeptide(L)'
;MELDSTSSSKNVPKIISAANASISRSGLSFPKNRKPWWNKHCTDTNCNQRKAWNVFWRHLTSANQSLQLAFQRAKSFAQWHKRKSEREYWIKFVPSINSSVTAKDMWDNVRRACSIYPEKRISCLRKNGLEVHNTSEMVDVLADAFASIFSASNYTKPFLTHKNRTERIKLHFQVTKYCASR
;
A
#
# COMPACT_ATOMS: atom_id res chain seq x y z
N MET A 1 11.68 27.90 -34.22
CA MET A 1 10.37 27.36 -33.77
C MET A 1 10.65 26.45 -32.59
N GLU A 2 10.72 27.01 -31.39
CA GLU A 2 10.85 26.22 -30.17
C GLU A 2 9.47 25.75 -29.73
N LEU A 3 9.31 24.44 -29.56
CA LEU A 3 8.13 23.84 -28.97
C LEU A 3 8.18 24.08 -27.46
N ASP A 4 7.31 24.97 -27.00
CA ASP A 4 7.17 25.36 -25.60
C ASP A 4 6.72 24.15 -24.74
N SER A 5 7.67 23.60 -23.98
CA SER A 5 7.50 22.43 -23.11
C SER A 5 6.74 22.73 -21.81
N THR A 6 6.20 23.95 -21.66
CA THR A 6 5.54 24.41 -20.43
C THR A 6 4.05 24.03 -20.30
N SER A 7 3.42 23.49 -21.35
CA SER A 7 1.99 23.09 -21.33
C SER A 7 1.68 21.95 -20.34
N SER A 8 2.63 21.05 -20.09
CA SER A 8 2.41 19.89 -19.22
C SER A 8 2.32 20.27 -17.72
N SER A 9 3.05 21.31 -17.30
CA SER A 9 3.16 21.74 -15.90
C SER A 9 1.86 22.36 -15.36
N LYS A 10 1.09 23.07 -16.20
CA LYS A 10 -0.12 23.81 -15.79
C LYS A 10 -1.31 22.91 -15.43
N ASN A 11 -1.25 21.62 -15.76
CA ASN A 11 -2.35 20.67 -15.54
C ASN A 11 -2.21 19.85 -14.26
N VAL A 12 -0.97 19.60 -13.81
CA VAL A 12 -0.68 18.84 -12.57
C VAL A 12 -1.39 19.42 -11.33
N PRO A 13 -1.34 20.74 -11.05
CA PRO A 13 -2.02 21.29 -9.87
C PRO A 13 -3.54 21.21 -9.96
N LYS A 14 -4.12 21.31 -11.17
CA LYS A 14 -5.57 21.17 -11.38
C LYS A 14 -6.04 19.74 -11.12
N ILE A 15 -5.25 18.75 -11.57
CA ILE A 15 -5.51 17.33 -11.34
C ILE A 15 -5.44 17.01 -9.83
N ILE A 16 -4.42 17.53 -9.14
CA ILE A 16 -4.28 17.34 -7.68
C ILE A 16 -5.44 18.00 -6.92
N SER A 17 -5.85 19.21 -7.32
CA SER A 17 -6.98 19.91 -6.70
C SER A 17 -8.30 19.18 -6.89
N ALA A 18 -8.60 18.74 -8.13
CA ALA A 18 -9.77 17.93 -8.42
C ALA A 18 -9.76 16.61 -7.64
N ALA A 19 -8.61 15.92 -7.60
CA ALA A 19 -8.47 14.66 -6.86
C ALA A 19 -8.69 14.85 -5.35
N ASN A 20 -8.18 15.93 -4.75
CA ASN A 20 -8.40 16.21 -3.34
C ASN A 20 -9.86 16.56 -3.02
N ALA A 21 -10.61 17.13 -3.97
CA ALA A 21 -12.04 17.42 -3.81
C ALA A 21 -12.92 16.16 -3.96
N SER A 22 -12.53 15.25 -4.85
CA SER A 22 -13.30 14.02 -5.13
C SER A 22 -12.95 12.84 -4.23
N ILE A 23 -11.71 12.75 -3.73
CA ILE A 23 -11.22 11.63 -2.90
C ILE A 23 -11.02 12.13 -1.47
N SER A 24 -11.90 11.75 -0.56
CA SER A 24 -11.73 12.02 0.87
C SER A 24 -10.44 11.36 1.38
N ARG A 25 -9.52 12.15 1.94
CA ARG A 25 -8.27 11.63 2.54
C ARG A 25 -8.47 10.83 3.83
N SER A 26 -9.70 10.79 4.34
CA SER A 26 -10.13 9.97 5.49
C SER A 26 -10.27 8.51 5.08
N GLY A 27 -9.17 7.89 4.67
CA GLY A 27 -9.07 6.44 4.54
C GLY A 27 -8.67 5.79 5.86
N LEU A 28 -8.89 4.49 5.98
CA LEU A 28 -8.29 3.66 7.02
C LEU A 28 -6.75 3.68 6.87
N SER A 29 -6.08 4.67 7.46
CA SER A 29 -4.63 4.77 7.46
C SER A 29 -4.08 3.70 8.39
N PHE A 30 -3.57 2.62 7.82
CA PHE A 30 -2.85 1.61 8.58
C PHE A 30 -1.37 1.97 8.61
N PRO A 31 -0.72 1.92 9.79
CA PRO A 31 0.73 2.01 9.83
C PRO A 31 1.31 0.89 8.96
N LYS A 32 2.22 1.26 8.06
CA LYS A 32 2.86 0.36 7.09
C LYS A 32 3.49 -0.87 7.74
N ASN A 33 3.93 -0.72 9.00
CA ASN A 33 4.36 -1.81 9.87
C ASN A 33 3.45 -1.82 11.10
N ARG A 34 2.77 -2.95 11.30
CA ARG A 34 1.84 -3.11 12.43
C ARG A 34 2.53 -3.63 13.69
N LYS A 35 3.85 -3.81 13.71
CA LYS A 35 4.52 -4.31 14.93
C LYS A 35 4.51 -3.21 16.01
N PRO A 36 4.05 -3.49 17.25
CA PRO A 36 4.00 -2.48 18.31
C PRO A 36 5.37 -1.86 18.66
N TRP A 37 6.44 -2.62 18.45
CA TRP A 37 7.83 -2.19 18.68
C TRP A 37 8.46 -1.47 17.48
N TRP A 38 7.73 -1.29 16.38
CA TRP A 38 8.27 -0.61 15.19
C TRP A 38 8.26 0.90 15.37
N ASN A 39 9.44 1.51 15.38
CA ASN A 39 9.61 2.96 15.56
C ASN A 39 10.13 3.65 14.28
N LYS A 40 10.26 4.98 14.34
CA LYS A 40 10.80 5.80 13.23
C LYS A 40 12.21 5.36 12.85
N HIS A 41 13.10 5.10 13.81
CA HIS A 41 14.45 4.61 13.56
C HIS A 41 14.47 3.26 12.80
N CYS A 42 13.58 2.33 13.12
CA CYS A 42 13.41 1.08 12.36
C CYS A 42 12.98 1.36 10.92
N THR A 43 12.13 2.36 10.70
CA THR A 43 11.70 2.78 9.36
C THR A 43 12.86 3.35 8.55
N ASP A 44 13.61 4.29 9.15
CA ASP A 44 14.71 5.00 8.49
C ASP A 44 15.86 4.04 8.14
N THR A 45 16.25 3.18 9.09
CA THR A 45 17.31 2.19 8.86
C THR A 45 16.92 1.11 7.85
N ASN A 46 15.66 0.67 7.85
CA ASN A 46 15.15 -0.26 6.84
C ASN A 46 15.05 0.41 5.44
N CYS A 47 14.74 1.71 5.39
CA CYS A 47 14.80 2.49 4.16
C CYS A 47 16.23 2.57 3.62
N ASN A 48 17.20 2.88 4.47
CA ASN A 48 18.62 2.93 4.10
C ASN A 48 19.15 1.56 3.65
N GLN A 49 18.77 0.47 4.33
CA GLN A 49 19.06 -0.90 3.90
C GLN A 49 18.52 -1.16 2.49
N ARG A 50 17.27 -0.78 2.20
CA ARG A 50 16.65 -0.95 0.87
C ARG A 50 17.34 -0.10 -0.20
N LYS A 51 17.71 1.14 0.13
CA LYS A 51 18.48 2.01 -0.79
C LYS A 51 19.83 1.37 -1.14
N ALA A 52 20.59 0.93 -0.13
CA ALA A 52 21.88 0.28 -0.34
C ALA A 52 21.74 -1.03 -1.13
N TRP A 53 20.69 -1.81 -0.87
CA TRP A 53 20.36 -3.01 -1.65
C TRP A 53 20.07 -2.69 -3.12
N ASN A 54 19.26 -1.67 -3.38
CA ASN A 54 18.92 -1.28 -4.74
C ASN A 54 20.14 -0.79 -5.52
N VAL A 55 21.03 -0.02 -4.88
CA VAL A 55 22.30 0.41 -5.48
C VAL A 55 23.19 -0.80 -5.78
N PHE A 56 23.34 -1.71 -4.81
CA PHE A 56 24.12 -2.94 -4.98
C PHE A 56 23.59 -3.81 -6.13
N TRP A 57 22.28 -4.03 -6.22
CA TRP A 57 21.67 -4.87 -7.26
C TRP A 57 21.78 -4.30 -8.66
N ARG A 58 21.72 -2.99 -8.81
CA ARG A 58 21.85 -2.34 -10.13
C ARG A 58 23.27 -2.42 -10.68
N HIS A 59 24.25 -2.62 -9.81
CA HIS A 59 25.67 -2.67 -10.14
C HIS A 59 26.26 -4.01 -9.69
N LEU A 60 25.55 -5.11 -9.95
CA LEU A 60 26.00 -6.45 -9.55
C LEU A 60 27.13 -6.91 -10.49
N THR A 61 28.37 -6.52 -10.16
CA THR A 61 29.60 -6.89 -10.87
C THR A 61 30.69 -7.19 -9.85
N SER A 62 31.61 -8.11 -10.14
CA SER A 62 32.67 -8.56 -9.21
C SER A 62 33.59 -7.45 -8.68
N ALA A 63 33.70 -6.32 -9.38
CA ALA A 63 34.46 -5.15 -8.96
C ALA A 63 33.79 -4.30 -7.86
N ASN A 64 32.51 -4.52 -7.55
CA ASN A 64 31.71 -3.64 -6.69
C ASN A 64 31.66 -4.08 -5.22
N GLN A 65 32.81 -4.53 -4.68
CA GLN A 65 32.94 -4.98 -3.29
C GLN A 65 32.59 -3.89 -2.27
N SER A 66 32.87 -2.62 -2.58
CA SER A 66 32.54 -1.48 -1.72
C SER A 66 31.02 -1.31 -1.53
N LEU A 67 30.24 -1.52 -2.60
CA LEU A 67 28.77 -1.46 -2.55
C LEU A 67 28.18 -2.63 -1.74
N GLN A 68 28.77 -3.82 -1.88
CA GLN A 68 28.40 -4.98 -1.07
C GLN A 68 28.65 -4.72 0.42
N LEU A 69 29.83 -4.18 0.77
CA LEU A 69 30.18 -3.85 2.15
C LEU A 69 29.24 -2.79 2.73
N ALA A 70 28.92 -1.74 1.95
CA ALA A 70 27.95 -0.72 2.35
C ALA A 70 26.56 -1.31 2.61
N PHE A 71 26.08 -2.23 1.76
CA PHE A 71 24.84 -2.95 1.99
C PHE A 71 24.89 -3.81 3.26
N GLN A 72 25.97 -4.57 3.49
CA GLN A 72 26.09 -5.41 4.69
C GLN A 72 26.11 -4.58 5.97
N ARG A 73 26.79 -3.42 5.97
CA ARG A 73 26.75 -2.45 7.08
C ARG A 73 25.34 -1.92 7.32
N ALA A 74 24.63 -1.51 6.27
CA ALA A 74 23.26 -1.04 6.39
C ALA A 74 22.31 -2.15 6.90
N LYS A 75 22.52 -3.40 6.45
CA LYS A 75 21.77 -4.58 6.89
C LYS A 75 22.01 -4.87 8.37
N SER A 76 23.27 -4.91 8.83
CA SER A 76 23.59 -5.17 10.24
C SER A 76 23.04 -4.07 11.15
N PHE A 77 23.15 -2.80 10.74
CA PHE A 77 22.61 -1.66 11.46
C PHE A 77 21.07 -1.72 11.59
N ALA A 78 20.38 -2.00 10.49
CA ALA A 78 18.93 -2.18 10.50
C ALA A 78 18.49 -3.38 11.36
N GLN A 79 19.23 -4.49 11.34
CA GLN A 79 18.97 -5.63 12.22
C GLN A 79 19.16 -5.29 13.69
N TRP A 80 20.24 -4.58 14.04
CA TRP A 80 20.51 -4.16 15.42
C TRP A 80 19.39 -3.26 15.96
N HIS A 81 18.97 -2.24 15.21
CA HIS A 81 17.89 -1.35 15.62
C HIS A 81 16.55 -2.09 15.79
N LYS A 82 16.24 -3.06 14.92
CA LYS A 82 15.06 -3.91 15.06
C LYS A 82 15.10 -4.72 16.36
N ARG A 83 16.19 -5.45 16.60
CA ARG A 83 16.35 -6.26 17.82
C ARG A 83 16.32 -5.41 19.09
N LYS A 84 16.97 -4.25 19.08
CA LYS A 84 16.97 -3.31 20.21
C LYS A 84 15.55 -2.83 20.52
N SER A 85 14.81 -2.37 19.51
CA SER A 85 13.44 -1.87 19.69
C SER A 85 12.49 -2.97 20.16
N GLU A 86 12.61 -4.18 19.59
CA GLU A 86 11.85 -5.35 20.01
C GLU A 86 12.15 -5.73 21.47
N ARG A 87 13.42 -5.77 21.86
CA ARG A 87 13.84 -6.05 23.25
C ARG A 87 13.27 -5.02 24.22
N GLU A 88 13.42 -3.72 23.93
CA GLU A 88 12.91 -2.64 24.77
C GLU A 88 11.39 -2.70 24.94
N TYR A 89 10.67 -3.11 23.91
CA TYR A 89 9.24 -3.36 23.99
C TYR A 89 8.93 -4.55 24.90
N TRP A 90 9.57 -5.72 24.69
CA TRP A 90 9.29 -6.92 25.48
C TRP A 90 9.61 -6.74 26.97
N ILE A 91 10.69 -6.02 27.29
CA ILE A 91 11.04 -5.68 28.69
C ILE A 91 9.91 -4.91 29.38
N LYS A 92 9.23 -4.00 28.67
CA LYS A 92 8.11 -3.23 29.20
C LYS A 92 6.79 -4.00 29.14
N PHE A 93 6.62 -4.83 28.14
CA PHE A 93 5.39 -5.56 27.85
C PHE A 93 5.15 -6.70 28.83
N VAL A 94 6.16 -7.53 29.12
CA VAL A 94 6.00 -8.70 29.98
C VAL A 94 5.46 -8.33 31.38
N PRO A 95 6.00 -7.30 32.08
CA PRO A 95 5.45 -6.86 33.36
C PRO A 95 4.03 -6.27 33.29
N SER A 96 3.60 -5.81 32.11
CA SER A 96 2.24 -5.27 31.94
C SER A 96 1.16 -6.35 31.95
N ILE A 97 1.54 -7.63 31.77
CA ILE A 97 0.62 -8.77 31.90
C ILE A 97 0.54 -9.16 33.38
N ASN A 98 -0.44 -8.61 34.09
CA ASN A 98 -0.68 -8.89 35.50
C ASN A 98 -2.16 -9.25 35.73
N SER A 99 -2.52 -9.58 36.97
CA SER A 99 -3.87 -10.01 37.36
C SER A 99 -4.97 -8.97 37.12
N SER A 100 -4.63 -7.70 36.89
CA SER A 100 -5.61 -6.66 36.56
C SER A 100 -6.02 -6.64 35.08
N VAL A 101 -5.28 -7.34 34.21
CA VAL A 101 -5.57 -7.38 32.77
C VAL A 101 -6.56 -8.49 32.46
N THR A 102 -7.68 -8.14 31.82
CA THR A 102 -8.67 -9.13 31.35
C THR A 102 -8.01 -10.12 30.39
N ALA A 103 -8.40 -11.40 30.46
CA ALA A 103 -7.88 -12.43 29.55
C ALA A 103 -7.99 -12.03 28.07
N LYS A 104 -9.09 -11.37 27.68
CA LYS A 104 -9.29 -10.82 26.33
C LYS A 104 -8.20 -9.83 25.94
N ASP A 105 -7.95 -8.83 26.79
CA ASP A 105 -6.98 -7.76 26.53
C ASP A 105 -5.56 -8.32 26.48
N MET A 106 -5.24 -9.29 27.35
CA MET A 106 -3.98 -10.03 27.30
C MET A 106 -3.80 -10.73 25.95
N TRP A 107 -4.80 -11.51 25.50
CA TRP A 107 -4.73 -12.21 24.22
C TRP A 107 -4.71 -11.27 23.02
N ASP A 108 -5.41 -10.13 23.07
CA ASP A 108 -5.32 -9.09 22.04
C ASP A 108 -3.91 -8.47 22.00
N ASN A 109 -3.31 -8.20 23.16
CA ASN A 109 -1.95 -7.69 23.31
C ASN A 109 -0.89 -8.65 22.77
N VAL A 110 -0.99 -9.95 23.08
CA VAL A 110 -0.10 -11.00 22.54
C VAL A 110 -0.25 -11.09 21.03
N ARG A 111 -1.49 -11.12 20.51
CA ARG A 111 -1.74 -11.13 19.06
C ARG A 111 -1.13 -9.92 18.36
N ARG A 112 -1.28 -8.72 18.93
CA ARG A 112 -0.64 -7.48 18.43
C ARG A 112 0.89 -7.61 18.39
N ALA A 113 1.51 -8.11 19.46
CA ALA A 113 2.97 -8.32 19.53
C ALA A 113 3.45 -9.31 18.46
N CYS A 114 2.72 -10.41 18.25
CA CYS A 114 2.96 -11.40 17.20
C CYS A 114 2.58 -10.93 15.78
N SER A 115 2.13 -9.69 15.62
CA SER A 115 1.63 -9.14 14.34
C SER A 115 0.42 -9.88 13.77
N ILE A 116 -0.30 -10.62 14.61
CA ILE A 116 -1.56 -11.29 14.27
C ILE A 116 -2.66 -10.26 14.48
N TYR A 117 -3.09 -9.66 13.38
CA TYR A 117 -4.18 -8.69 13.39
C TYR A 117 -5.44 -9.34 12.83
N PRO A 118 -6.61 -9.10 13.44
CA PRO A 118 -7.86 -9.49 12.79
C PRO A 118 -7.93 -8.79 11.44
N GLU A 119 -8.35 -9.55 10.42
CA GLU A 119 -8.58 -9.00 9.11
C GLU A 119 -9.72 -7.98 9.21
N LYS A 120 -9.43 -6.72 8.92
CA LYS A 120 -10.47 -5.70 8.84
C LYS A 120 -11.15 -5.84 7.48
N ARG A 121 -12.31 -6.49 7.48
CA ARG A 121 -13.21 -6.54 6.33
C ARG A 121 -14.17 -5.36 6.39
N ILE A 122 -14.57 -4.85 5.23
CA ILE A 122 -15.67 -3.88 5.14
C ILE A 122 -16.93 -4.63 5.62
N SER A 123 -17.54 -4.16 6.70
CA SER A 123 -18.69 -4.83 7.33
C SER A 123 -20.04 -4.33 6.85
N CYS A 124 -20.08 -3.15 6.23
CA CYS A 124 -21.28 -2.60 5.61
C CYS A 124 -20.97 -1.53 4.56
N LEU A 125 -21.90 -1.35 3.62
CA LEU A 125 -21.97 -0.19 2.74
C LEU A 125 -23.27 0.54 2.97
N ARG A 126 -23.29 1.86 2.77
CA ARG A 126 -24.50 2.66 2.90
C ARG A 126 -24.95 3.13 1.52
N LYS A 127 -26.15 2.73 1.08
CA LYS A 127 -26.80 3.19 -0.17
C LYS A 127 -28.11 3.87 0.19
N ASN A 128 -28.27 5.13 -0.18
CA ASN A 128 -29.51 5.91 0.02
C ASN A 128 -30.04 5.94 1.47
N GLY A 129 -29.15 5.91 2.46
CA GLY A 129 -29.55 5.87 3.88
C GLY A 129 -29.72 4.48 4.47
N LEU A 130 -29.75 3.42 3.64
CA LEU A 130 -29.85 2.03 4.08
C LEU A 130 -28.46 1.38 4.19
N GLU A 131 -28.26 0.61 5.25
CA GLU A 131 -27.04 -0.17 5.47
C GLU A 131 -27.19 -1.57 4.86
N VAL A 132 -26.21 -1.93 4.02
CA VAL A 132 -26.11 -3.23 3.36
C VAL A 132 -24.97 -3.99 4.00
N HIS A 133 -25.27 -5.13 4.64
CA HIS A 133 -24.31 -5.97 5.36
C HIS A 133 -23.92 -7.24 4.61
N ASN A 134 -24.71 -7.67 3.62
CA ASN A 134 -24.43 -8.87 2.85
C ASN A 134 -23.33 -8.60 1.82
N THR A 135 -22.33 -9.48 1.73
CA THR A 135 -21.21 -9.31 0.79
C THR A 135 -21.65 -9.32 -0.68
N SER A 136 -22.61 -10.16 -1.08
CA SER A 136 -23.13 -10.18 -2.45
C SER A 136 -23.81 -8.87 -2.79
N GLU A 137 -24.70 -8.41 -1.92
CA GLU A 137 -25.42 -7.16 -2.10
C GLU A 137 -24.46 -5.95 -2.09
N MET A 138 -23.41 -5.98 -1.25
CA MET A 138 -22.36 -4.95 -1.29
C MET A 138 -21.65 -4.90 -2.65
N VAL A 139 -21.36 -6.06 -3.24
CA VAL A 139 -20.75 -6.14 -4.58
C VAL A 139 -21.68 -5.55 -5.63
N ASP A 140 -22.97 -5.88 -5.57
CA ASP A 140 -23.97 -5.33 -6.50
C ASP A 140 -24.12 -3.81 -6.35
N VAL A 141 -24.15 -3.30 -5.10
CA VAL A 141 -24.16 -1.85 -4.83
C VAL A 141 -22.94 -1.14 -5.42
N LEU A 142 -21.75 -1.73 -5.31
CA LEU A 142 -20.55 -1.17 -5.90
C LEU A 142 -20.61 -1.23 -7.44
N ALA A 143 -21.06 -2.36 -8.00
CA ALA A 143 -21.20 -2.53 -9.44
C ALA A 143 -22.17 -1.50 -10.03
N ASP A 144 -23.33 -1.28 -9.40
CA ASP A 144 -24.30 -0.26 -9.77
C ASP A 144 -23.69 1.16 -9.72
N ALA A 145 -23.00 1.49 -8.63
CA ALA A 145 -22.39 2.80 -8.44
C ALA A 145 -21.33 3.06 -9.52
N PHE A 146 -20.50 2.06 -9.84
CA PHE A 146 -19.55 2.16 -10.92
C PHE A 146 -20.25 2.25 -12.28
N ALA A 147 -21.21 1.40 -12.59
CA ALA A 147 -21.95 1.46 -13.86
C ALA A 147 -22.59 2.85 -14.08
N SER A 148 -23.14 3.45 -13.02
CA SER A 148 -23.67 4.81 -13.05
C SER A 148 -22.58 5.85 -13.34
N ILE A 149 -21.46 5.84 -12.62
CA ILE A 149 -20.34 6.77 -12.81
C ILE A 149 -19.74 6.63 -14.22
N PHE A 150 -19.53 5.39 -14.67
CA PHE A 150 -18.92 5.05 -15.95
C PHE A 150 -19.94 4.99 -17.11
N SER A 151 -21.16 5.50 -16.90
CA SER A 151 -22.17 5.60 -17.95
C SER A 151 -21.76 6.57 -19.05
N ALA A 152 -22.16 6.29 -20.28
CA ALA A 152 -21.80 7.10 -21.45
C ALA A 152 -22.22 8.57 -21.31
N SER A 153 -23.30 8.84 -20.59
CA SER A 153 -23.82 10.18 -20.31
C SER A 153 -22.89 11.05 -19.47
N ASN A 154 -22.01 10.46 -18.65
CA ASN A 154 -21.08 11.19 -17.79
C ASN A 154 -19.77 11.58 -18.50
N TYR A 155 -19.57 11.16 -19.75
CA TYR A 155 -18.36 11.45 -20.51
C TYR A 155 -18.55 12.59 -21.51
N THR A 156 -17.47 13.32 -21.77
CA THR A 156 -17.42 14.31 -22.84
C THR A 156 -17.41 13.62 -24.21
N LYS A 157 -18.05 14.24 -25.22
CA LYS A 157 -18.10 13.73 -26.60
C LYS A 157 -16.71 13.33 -27.17
N PRO A 158 -15.63 14.13 -27.00
CA PRO A 158 -14.31 13.76 -27.52
C PRO A 158 -13.76 12.47 -26.90
N PHE A 159 -13.97 12.28 -25.60
CA PHE A 159 -13.54 11.07 -24.89
C PHE A 159 -14.33 9.84 -25.34
N LEU A 160 -15.66 9.95 -25.51
CA LEU A 160 -16.49 8.86 -26.03
C LEU A 160 -16.04 8.40 -27.41
N THR A 161 -15.76 9.34 -28.32
CA THR A 161 -15.25 9.01 -29.67
C THR A 161 -13.93 8.26 -29.59
N HIS A 162 -13.01 8.70 -28.72
CA HIS A 162 -11.74 8.03 -28.50
C HIS A 162 -11.93 6.62 -27.93
N LYS A 163 -12.72 6.47 -26.86
CA LYS A 163 -13.03 5.20 -26.20
C LYS A 163 -13.64 4.19 -27.17
N ASN A 164 -14.67 4.59 -27.91
CA ASN A 164 -15.33 3.71 -28.90
C ASN A 164 -14.38 3.29 -30.01
N ARG A 165 -13.45 4.16 -30.42
CA ARG A 165 -12.42 3.82 -31.41
C ARG A 165 -11.41 2.82 -30.84
N THR A 166 -10.95 2.99 -29.60
CA THR A 166 -9.95 2.11 -28.98
C THR A 166 -10.53 0.75 -28.60
N GLU A 167 -11.75 0.68 -28.08
CA GLU A 167 -12.40 -0.57 -27.68
C GLU A 167 -12.74 -1.48 -28.88
N ARG A 168 -12.84 -0.93 -30.10
CA ARG A 168 -12.97 -1.72 -31.34
C ARG A 168 -11.70 -2.46 -31.73
N ILE A 169 -10.54 -2.08 -31.19
CA ILE A 169 -9.26 -2.72 -31.50
C ILE A 169 -9.17 -4.01 -30.69
N LYS A 170 -9.26 -5.15 -31.38
CA LYS A 170 -9.15 -6.48 -30.74
C LYS A 170 -7.74 -6.66 -30.17
N LEU A 171 -7.62 -6.73 -28.85
CA LEU A 171 -6.35 -7.00 -28.19
C LEU A 171 -6.01 -8.49 -28.32
N HIS A 172 -4.85 -8.81 -28.90
CA HIS A 172 -4.34 -10.17 -28.95
C HIS A 172 -3.43 -10.42 -27.75
N PHE A 173 -3.96 -11.03 -26.69
CA PHE A 173 -3.16 -11.43 -25.54
C PHE A 173 -2.43 -12.73 -25.86
N GLN A 174 -1.12 -12.68 -26.10
CA GLN A 174 -0.31 -13.89 -26.10
C GLN A 174 -0.02 -14.30 -24.66
N VAL A 175 -0.68 -15.36 -24.19
CA VAL A 175 -0.40 -15.95 -22.88
C VAL A 175 0.83 -16.85 -23.02
N THR A 176 2.00 -16.34 -22.66
CA THR A 176 3.20 -17.17 -22.50
C THR A 176 3.03 -18.04 -21.26
N LYS A 177 2.70 -19.31 -21.46
CA LYS A 177 2.74 -20.32 -20.40
C LYS A 177 4.20 -20.59 -20.06
N TYR A 178 4.71 -19.93 -19.03
CA TYR A 178 5.95 -20.36 -18.40
C TYR A 178 5.68 -21.68 -17.65
N CYS A 179 5.99 -22.81 -18.28
CA CYS A 179 6.11 -24.07 -17.58
C CYS A 179 7.31 -23.97 -16.62
N ALA A 180 7.03 -23.80 -15.33
CA ALA A 180 8.02 -23.96 -14.30
C ALA A 180 8.38 -25.46 -14.23
N SER A 181 9.51 -25.83 -14.84
CA SER A 181 10.17 -27.10 -14.57
C SER A 181 10.59 -27.12 -13.10
N ARG A 182 10.06 -28.12 -12.38
CA ARG A 182 10.29 -28.37 -10.96
C ARG A 182 11.66 -28.99 -10.71
#